data_AF-A0A329CT41-F1
#
_entry.id   AF-A0A329CT41-F1
#
_cell.length_a   1.000
_cell.length_b   1.000
_cell.length_c   1.000
_cell.angle_alpha   90.00
_cell.angle_beta   90.00
_cell.angle_gamma   90.00
#
_symmetry.space_group_name_H-M   'P 1'
#
loop_
_entity.id
_entity.type
_entity.pdbx_description
1 polymer ?
#
loop_
_entity_poly.entity_id
_entity_poly.type
_entity_poly.pdbx_seq_one_letter_code
_entity_poly.pdbx_strand_id
1 'polypeptide(L)'
;MSLADLQSWLLHEGVRDGLDAITRLTVRSELDNLGPEPSALPATAIDWPRLLLAGSILARSDQRDDQEAALRIATAAISLTDDQALKDAGAVLLSKLSNFRAIELAINRGLLAADLGGRLGVALRLEAQRREMDRSILVQSSGAWLQVNDFQQRFWINAAGKRWLSASAPTASGKTFLVLQWLIDQMIAGEIRVAVYLAPTRALVSEIETNLKGLIGSAELIEVSSLPLPGKYKAARAGGARVILVFTQERLHLLANVLGDVLSIDLRTKGSFGSFFFVLTKRADSEICRNIHSK
;
A
#
# COMPACT_ATOMS: atom_id res chain seq x y z
N MET A 1 6.83 28.02 12.90
CA MET A 1 7.44 27.14 11.89
C MET A 1 6.63 25.86 11.86
N SER A 2 6.02 25.53 10.72
CA SER A 2 5.35 24.24 10.54
C SER A 2 6.39 23.11 10.38
N LEU A 3 5.95 21.85 10.47
CA LEU A 3 6.82 20.71 10.20
C LEU A 3 7.35 20.72 8.76
N ALA A 4 6.52 21.14 7.80
CA ALA A 4 6.90 21.26 6.41
C ALA A 4 7.98 22.34 6.20
N ASP A 5 7.86 23.48 6.88
CA ASP A 5 8.87 24.54 6.83
C ASP A 5 10.21 24.05 7.41
N LEU A 6 10.16 23.27 8.49
CA LEU A 6 11.35 22.66 9.09
C LEU A 6 12.01 21.64 8.15
N GLN A 7 11.22 20.78 7.50
CA GLN A 7 11.72 19.79 6.54
C GLN A 7 12.39 20.48 5.34
N SER A 8 11.74 21.50 4.77
CA SER A 8 12.29 22.29 3.68
C SER A 8 13.59 23.00 4.09
N TRP A 9 13.61 23.66 5.25
CA TRP A 9 14.82 24.30 5.76
C TRP A 9 15.94 23.30 6.04
N LEU A 10 15.63 22.14 6.64
CA LEU A 10 16.61 21.07 6.89
C LEU A 10 17.26 20.61 5.58
N LEU A 11 16.46 20.36 4.55
CA LEU A 11 16.95 19.89 3.25
C LEU A 11 17.84 20.93 2.57
N HIS A 12 17.42 22.20 2.54
CA HIS A 12 18.09 23.24 1.75
C HIS A 12 19.26 23.92 2.47
N GLU A 13 19.20 24.02 3.80
CA GLU A 13 20.19 24.77 4.60
C GLU A 13 20.76 23.90 5.72
N GLY A 14 19.92 23.11 6.40
CA GLY A 14 20.32 22.41 7.62
C GLY A 14 21.32 21.27 7.41
N VAL A 15 21.21 20.51 6.32
CA VAL A 15 22.08 19.35 6.03
C VAL A 15 22.59 19.28 4.60
N ARG A 16 22.41 20.34 3.79
CA ARG A 16 22.79 20.35 2.38
C ARG A 16 24.25 19.98 2.15
N ASP A 17 25.18 20.63 2.86
CA ASP A 17 26.62 20.37 2.70
C ASP A 17 26.98 18.93 3.06
N GLY A 18 26.36 18.40 4.12
CA GLY A 18 26.55 17.00 4.53
C GLY A 18 25.96 16.01 3.53
N LEU A 19 24.79 16.31 2.95
CA LEU A 19 24.16 15.54 1.88
C LEU A 19 25.03 15.50 0.62
N ASP A 20 25.58 16.64 0.22
CA ASP A 20 26.48 16.74 -0.94
C ASP A 20 27.77 15.96 -0.69
N ALA A 21 28.33 16.04 0.51
CA ALA A 21 29.52 15.30 0.91
C ALA A 21 29.30 13.77 0.87
N ILE A 22 28.24 13.26 1.50
CA ILE A 22 27.94 11.82 1.48
C ILE A 22 27.61 11.34 0.07
N THR A 23 26.89 12.14 -0.73
CA THR A 23 26.53 11.77 -2.10
C THR A 23 27.80 11.61 -2.94
N ARG A 24 28.72 12.57 -2.84
CA ARG A 24 30.02 12.50 -3.52
C ARG A 24 30.80 11.26 -3.09
N LEU A 25 30.91 11.00 -1.79
CA LEU A 25 31.66 9.85 -1.27
C LEU A 25 31.06 8.51 -1.69
N THR A 26 29.74 8.35 -1.62
CA THR A 26 29.03 7.14 -2.07
C THR A 26 29.21 6.92 -3.58
N VAL A 27 29.12 7.96 -4.40
CA VAL A 27 29.37 7.82 -5.85
C VAL A 27 30.81 7.40 -6.12
N ARG A 28 31.78 7.94 -5.37
CA ARG A 28 33.19 7.55 -5.52
C ARG A 28 33.46 6.11 -5.09
N SER A 29 32.79 5.61 -4.06
CA SER A 29 32.97 4.21 -3.63
C SER A 29 32.42 3.19 -4.61
N GLU A 30 31.47 3.59 -5.47
CA GLU A 30 30.81 2.72 -6.45
C GLU A 30 31.45 2.79 -7.86
N LEU A 31 32.35 3.74 -8.11
CA LEU A 31 32.99 3.95 -9.40
C LEU A 31 34.50 3.66 -9.35
N ASP A 32 34.92 2.63 -10.06
CA ASP A 32 36.34 2.29 -10.22
C ASP A 32 37.10 3.31 -11.10
N ASN A 33 38.43 3.40 -10.92
CA ASN A 33 39.36 4.21 -11.71
C ASN A 33 39.20 5.74 -11.60
N LEU A 34 38.66 6.25 -10.49
CA LEU A 34 38.67 7.68 -10.21
C LEU A 34 40.05 8.17 -9.74
N GLY A 35 40.50 9.30 -10.28
CA GLY A 35 41.73 9.95 -9.83
C GLY A 35 41.67 10.42 -8.36
N PRO A 36 42.83 10.55 -7.69
CA PRO A 36 42.90 11.08 -6.32
C PRO A 36 42.49 12.55 -6.29
N GLU A 37 41.68 12.95 -5.30
CA GLU A 37 41.31 14.35 -5.09
C GLU A 37 42.36 15.07 -4.22
N PRO A 38 42.73 16.34 -4.51
CA PRO A 38 43.72 17.08 -3.71
C PRO A 38 43.21 17.52 -2.32
N SER A 39 41.89 17.52 -2.10
CA SER A 39 41.25 18.11 -0.92
C SER A 39 40.11 17.24 -0.38
N ALA A 40 40.31 15.93 -0.30
CA ALA A 40 39.31 15.05 0.28
C ALA A 40 39.16 15.37 1.77
N LEU A 41 38.00 15.91 2.17
CA LEU A 41 37.57 15.84 3.56
C LEU A 41 37.58 14.35 3.94
N PRO A 42 38.35 13.93 4.95
CA PRO A 42 38.37 12.54 5.36
C PRO A 42 36.95 12.13 5.82
N ALA A 43 36.57 10.87 5.63
CA ALA A 43 35.28 10.34 6.06
C ALA A 43 34.97 10.58 7.56
N THR A 44 36.00 10.88 8.36
CA THR A 44 35.92 11.31 9.76
C THR A 44 35.32 12.70 10.00
N ALA A 45 35.06 13.50 8.95
CA ALA A 45 34.44 14.83 9.07
C ALA A 45 32.90 14.82 8.93
N ILE A 46 32.28 13.66 8.71
CA ILE A 46 30.83 13.57 8.55
C ILE A 46 30.15 13.59 9.92
N ASP A 47 29.30 14.59 10.16
CA ASP A 47 28.42 14.66 11.32
C ASP A 47 27.22 13.70 11.16
N TRP A 48 27.49 12.41 11.36
CA TRP A 48 26.48 11.36 11.27
C TRP A 48 25.29 11.56 12.22
N PRO A 49 25.47 11.95 13.50
CA PRO A 49 24.34 12.23 14.38
C PRO A 49 23.39 13.29 13.80
N ARG A 50 23.92 14.39 13.26
CA ARG A 50 23.10 15.43 12.62
C ARG A 50 22.39 14.93 11.37
N LEU A 51 23.09 14.21 10.50
CA LEU A 51 22.51 13.65 9.27
C LEU A 51 21.41 12.64 9.58
N LEU A 52 21.65 11.67 10.48
CA LEU A 52 20.67 10.67 10.85
C LEU A 52 19.44 11.29 11.53
N LEU A 53 19.63 12.31 12.36
CA LEU A 53 18.54 13.08 12.95
C LEU A 53 17.71 13.77 11.85
N ALA A 54 18.36 14.51 10.94
CA ALA A 54 17.67 15.16 9.83
C ALA A 54 16.94 14.15 8.94
N GLY A 55 17.60 13.05 8.58
CA GLY A 55 17.01 11.94 7.83
C GLY A 55 15.76 11.40 8.50
N SER A 56 15.76 11.24 9.82
CA SER A 56 14.58 10.77 10.56
C SER A 56 13.38 11.72 10.51
N ILE A 57 13.64 13.03 10.38
CA ILE A 57 12.61 14.07 10.22
C ILE A 57 12.11 14.11 8.77
N LEU A 58 13.03 14.03 7.81
CA LEU A 58 12.73 14.04 6.37
C LEU A 58 11.96 12.77 5.94
N ALA A 59 12.27 11.60 6.52
CA ALA A 59 11.57 10.35 6.25
C ALA A 59 10.07 10.37 6.63
N ARG A 60 9.62 11.37 7.40
CA ARG A 60 8.21 11.57 7.75
C ARG A 60 7.47 12.51 6.81
N SER A 61 8.15 13.09 5.83
CA SER A 61 7.55 13.96 4.81
C SER A 61 6.83 13.12 3.75
N ASP A 62 5.79 13.69 3.16
CA ASP A 62 5.13 13.15 1.96
C ASP A 62 5.82 13.59 0.66
N GLN A 63 6.81 14.50 0.75
CA GLN A 63 7.56 14.99 -0.41
C GLN A 63 8.63 14.00 -0.84
N ARG A 64 8.70 13.78 -2.15
CA ARG A 64 9.66 12.84 -2.74
C ARG A 64 11.11 13.23 -2.47
N ASP A 65 11.43 14.53 -2.56
CA ASP A 65 12.80 15.02 -2.41
C ASP A 65 13.32 14.81 -0.98
N ASP A 66 12.47 15.02 0.03
CA ASP A 66 12.79 14.78 1.44
C ASP A 66 13.05 13.28 1.70
N GLN A 67 12.18 12.42 1.18
CA GLN A 67 12.33 10.96 1.31
C GLN A 67 13.59 10.46 0.59
N GLU A 68 13.92 11.05 -0.56
CA GLU A 68 15.14 10.72 -1.31
C GLU A 68 16.40 11.14 -0.53
N ALA A 69 16.41 12.33 0.08
CA ALA A 69 17.51 12.75 0.94
C ALA A 69 17.68 11.82 2.15
N ALA A 70 16.58 11.44 2.81
CA ALA A 70 16.62 10.47 3.90
C ALA A 70 17.17 9.10 3.44
N LEU A 71 16.80 8.64 2.24
CA LEU A 71 17.30 7.41 1.66
C LEU A 71 18.82 7.46 1.40
N ARG A 72 19.32 8.59 0.88
CA ARG A 72 20.76 8.81 0.66
C ARG A 72 21.52 8.77 1.98
N ILE A 73 21.01 9.44 3.02
CA ILE A 73 21.61 9.42 4.37
C ILE A 73 21.66 7.99 4.92
N ALA A 74 20.55 7.25 4.84
CA ALA A 74 20.47 5.90 5.35
C ALA A 74 21.46 4.95 4.64
N THR A 75 21.55 5.06 3.32
CA THR A 75 22.43 4.23 2.48
C THR A 75 23.90 4.57 2.76
N ALA A 76 24.23 5.85 2.82
CA ALA A 76 25.58 6.29 3.17
C ALA A 76 26.00 5.82 4.57
N ALA A 77 25.10 5.88 5.56
CA ALA A 77 25.37 5.42 6.92
C ALA A 77 25.60 3.90 7.02
N ILE A 78 25.14 3.12 6.05
CA ILE A 78 25.40 1.68 6.00
C ILE A 78 26.72 1.39 5.28
N SER A 79 27.05 2.17 4.25
CA SER A 79 28.18 1.88 3.35
C SER A 79 29.48 2.61 3.68
N LEU A 80 29.44 3.79 4.30
CA LEU A 80 30.62 4.67 4.44
C LEU A 80 31.24 4.72 5.84
N THR A 81 30.56 4.19 6.86
CA THR A 81 31.06 4.16 8.24
C THR A 81 31.24 2.71 8.67
N ASP A 82 32.22 2.47 9.56
CA ASP A 82 32.44 1.16 10.19
C ASP A 82 31.79 1.06 11.58
N ASP A 83 31.23 2.17 12.10
CA ASP A 83 30.54 2.17 13.38
C ASP A 83 29.19 1.43 13.29
N GLN A 84 29.10 0.32 14.01
CA GLN A 84 27.92 -0.53 14.07
C GLN A 84 26.66 0.22 14.51
N ALA A 85 26.77 1.17 15.44
CA ALA A 85 25.62 1.93 15.93
C ALA A 85 25.06 2.87 14.85
N LEU A 86 25.94 3.47 14.05
CA LEU A 86 25.56 4.32 12.93
C LEU A 86 24.95 3.52 11.78
N LYS A 87 25.49 2.33 11.50
CA LYS A 87 24.91 1.39 10.53
C LYS A 87 23.51 0.94 10.95
N ASP A 88 23.34 0.58 12.22
CA ASP A 88 22.04 0.18 12.77
C ASP A 88 21.03 1.35 12.72
N ALA A 89 21.47 2.58 12.98
CA ALA A 89 20.63 3.77 12.81
C ALA A 89 20.24 4.01 11.34
N GLY A 90 21.16 3.79 10.40
CA GLY A 90 20.87 3.78 8.96
C GLY A 90 19.83 2.73 8.59
N ALA A 91 19.94 1.52 9.13
CA ALA A 91 18.97 0.44 8.91
C ALA A 91 17.58 0.78 9.50
N VAL A 92 17.53 1.42 10.67
CA VAL A 92 16.28 1.96 11.23
C VAL A 92 15.68 3.00 10.30
N LEU A 93 16.49 3.90 9.74
CA LEU A 93 16.01 4.92 8.81
C LEU A 93 15.45 4.29 7.51
N LEU A 94 16.11 3.26 6.95
CA LEU A 94 15.58 2.48 5.84
C LEU A 94 14.22 1.82 6.19
N SER A 95 14.08 1.32 7.42
CA SER A 95 12.81 0.74 7.88
C SER A 95 11.69 1.80 7.96
N LYS A 96 12.00 3.03 8.40
CA LYS A 96 11.04 4.15 8.39
C LYS A 96 10.58 4.48 6.97
N LEU A 97 11.47 4.40 5.99
CA LEU A 97 11.19 4.56 4.56
C LEU A 97 10.58 3.32 3.89
N SER A 98 10.22 2.28 4.66
CA SER A 98 9.67 1.02 4.15
C SER A 98 10.59 0.26 3.17
N ASN A 99 11.90 0.51 3.21
CA ASN A 99 12.87 -0.10 2.30
C ASN A 99 13.52 -1.36 2.91
N PHE A 100 12.67 -2.33 3.27
CA PHE A 100 13.10 -3.57 3.94
C PHE A 100 14.04 -4.42 3.08
N ARG A 101 13.85 -4.41 1.75
CA ARG A 101 14.71 -5.13 0.81
C ARG A 101 16.16 -4.62 0.83
N ALA A 102 16.36 -3.31 0.99
CA ALA A 102 17.69 -2.75 1.11
C ALA A 102 18.40 -3.19 2.41
N ILE A 103 17.64 -3.34 3.51
CA ILE A 103 18.16 -3.88 4.78
C ILE A 103 18.58 -5.34 4.59
N GLU A 104 17.72 -6.18 4.01
CA GLU A 104 18.03 -7.58 3.73
C GLU A 104 19.25 -7.73 2.80
N LEU A 105 19.33 -6.92 1.74
CA LEU A 105 20.46 -6.92 0.83
C LEU A 105 21.77 -6.52 1.53
N ALA A 106 21.73 -5.51 2.39
CA ALA A 106 22.90 -5.08 3.16
C ALA A 106 23.36 -6.13 4.18
N ILE A 107 22.42 -6.87 4.80
CA ILE A 107 22.76 -8.03 5.65
C ILE A 107 23.43 -9.12 4.81
N ASN A 108 22.85 -9.47 3.66
CA ASN A 108 23.37 -10.51 2.77
C ASN A 108 24.77 -10.16 2.21
N ARG A 109 25.06 -8.86 2.03
CA ARG A 109 26.37 -8.36 1.60
C ARG A 109 27.37 -8.22 2.76
N GLY A 110 26.98 -8.54 4.00
CA GLY A 110 27.84 -8.38 5.18
C GLY A 110 28.08 -6.93 5.60
N LEU A 111 27.32 -5.97 5.03
CA LEU A 111 27.42 -4.55 5.40
C LEU A 111 26.71 -4.27 6.73
N LEU A 112 25.65 -5.02 7.04
CA LEU A 112 24.91 -4.98 8.29
C LEU A 112 24.94 -6.34 9.00
N ALA A 113 25.05 -6.32 10.32
CA ALA A 113 24.89 -7.53 11.12
C ALA A 113 23.42 -8.01 11.12
N ALA A 114 23.20 -9.33 11.13
CA ALA A 114 21.87 -9.94 11.24
C ALA A 114 21.25 -9.71 12.64
N ASP A 115 19.93 -9.79 12.78
CA ASP A 115 19.20 -9.46 14.03
C ASP A 115 19.33 -8.00 14.47
N LEU A 116 18.88 -7.07 13.62
CA LEU A 116 18.77 -5.65 13.98
C LEU A 116 17.91 -5.46 15.24
N GLY A 117 16.80 -6.20 15.36
CA GLY A 117 15.85 -6.07 16.47
C GLY A 117 16.47 -6.34 17.84
N GLY A 118 17.35 -7.34 17.95
CA GLY A 118 18.08 -7.65 19.18
C GLY A 118 19.08 -6.57 19.60
N ARG A 119 19.65 -5.83 18.64
CA ARG A 119 20.64 -4.78 18.89
C ARG A 119 20.05 -3.40 19.22
N LEU A 120 18.79 -3.17 18.83
CA LEU A 120 18.13 -1.90 19.09
C LEU A 120 17.76 -1.73 20.57
N GLY A 121 17.92 -0.51 21.08
CA GLY A 121 17.40 -0.13 22.38
C GLY A 121 15.87 -0.25 22.45
N VAL A 122 15.34 -0.42 23.68
CA VAL A 122 13.91 -0.67 23.93
C VAL A 122 13.00 0.36 23.24
N ALA A 123 13.37 1.65 23.27
CA ALA A 123 12.58 2.70 22.63
C ALA A 123 12.43 2.50 21.11
N LEU A 124 13.51 2.16 20.40
CA LEU A 124 13.50 1.94 18.95
C LEU A 124 12.77 0.64 18.59
N ARG A 125 12.88 -0.40 19.43
CA ARG A 125 12.11 -1.64 19.27
C ARG A 125 10.62 -1.39 19.44
N LEU A 126 10.22 -0.62 20.44
CA LEU A 126 8.83 -0.22 20.64
C LEU A 126 8.32 0.65 19.49
N GLU A 127 9.15 1.58 18.97
CA GLU A 127 8.78 2.38 17.80
C GLU A 127 8.58 1.50 16.55
N ALA A 128 9.46 0.52 16.33
CA ALA A 128 9.35 -0.42 15.21
C ALA A 128 8.13 -1.32 15.34
N GLN A 129 7.88 -1.88 16.54
CA GLN A 129 6.69 -2.68 16.83
C GLN A 129 5.41 -1.85 16.69
N ARG A 130 5.39 -0.61 17.19
CA ARG A 130 4.28 0.30 17.00
C ARG A 130 4.03 0.56 15.52
N ARG A 131 5.06 0.81 14.71
CA ARG A 131 4.89 0.99 13.25
C ARG A 131 4.35 -0.26 12.57
N GLU A 132 4.78 -1.43 13.00
CA GLU A 132 4.27 -2.72 12.50
C GLU A 132 2.80 -2.93 12.89
N MET A 133 2.41 -2.54 14.11
CA MET A 133 1.00 -2.52 14.53
C MET A 133 0.19 -1.48 13.76
N ASP A 134 0.72 -0.26 13.61
CA ASP A 134 0.10 0.81 12.85
C ASP A 134 -0.03 0.39 11.38
N ARG A 135 0.88 -0.41 10.83
CA ARG A 135 0.83 -0.97 9.46
C ARG A 135 0.12 -2.32 9.39
N SER A 136 -0.76 -2.60 10.33
CA SER A 136 -1.59 -3.81 10.31
C SER A 136 -3.07 -3.46 10.25
N ILE A 137 -3.83 -4.30 9.56
CA ILE A 137 -5.29 -4.20 9.48
C ILE A 137 -5.92 -5.44 10.09
N LEU A 138 -6.93 -5.24 10.94
CA LEU A 138 -7.73 -6.34 11.45
C LEU A 138 -8.68 -6.81 10.34
N VAL A 139 -8.47 -8.05 9.89
CA VAL A 139 -9.39 -8.73 8.99
C VAL A 139 -10.53 -9.25 9.85
N GLN A 140 -11.70 -8.60 9.78
CA GLN A 140 -12.82 -8.87 10.70
C GLN A 140 -13.36 -10.30 10.57
N SER A 141 -13.30 -10.87 9.38
CA SER A 141 -13.76 -12.21 9.04
C SER A 141 -12.95 -13.32 9.70
N SER A 142 -11.64 -13.13 9.86
CA SER A 142 -10.74 -14.11 10.49
C SER A 142 -10.31 -13.74 11.89
N GLY A 143 -10.48 -12.47 12.30
CA GLY A 143 -9.92 -11.92 13.52
C GLY A 143 -8.39 -11.78 13.50
N ALA A 144 -7.76 -12.02 12.35
CA ALA A 144 -6.31 -11.96 12.21
C ALA A 144 -5.84 -10.56 11.81
N TRP A 145 -4.65 -10.18 12.29
CA TRP A 145 -3.97 -8.96 11.87
C TRP A 145 -3.13 -9.24 10.62
N LEU A 146 -3.44 -8.54 9.52
CA LEU A 146 -2.67 -8.61 8.28
C LEU A 146 -1.71 -7.43 8.21
N GLN A 147 -0.42 -7.73 8.10
CA GLN A 147 0.62 -6.73 7.84
C GLN A 147 0.50 -6.21 6.41
N VAL A 148 0.39 -4.89 6.26
CA VAL A 148 0.11 -4.22 4.99
C VAL A 148 1.03 -3.02 4.78
N ASN A 149 1.24 -2.63 3.53
CA ASN A 149 1.94 -1.37 3.23
C ASN A 149 1.02 -0.16 3.39
N ASP A 150 1.60 1.05 3.38
CA ASP A 150 0.85 2.30 3.57
C ASP A 150 -0.28 2.49 2.53
N PHE A 151 -0.10 2.02 1.29
CA PHE A 151 -1.17 2.07 0.28
C PHE A 151 -2.32 1.13 0.65
N GLN A 152 -2.01 -0.11 1.01
CA GLN A 152 -2.98 -1.14 1.37
C GLN A 152 -3.77 -0.74 2.62
N GLN A 153 -3.09 -0.19 3.62
CA GLN A 153 -3.72 0.32 4.84
C GLN A 153 -4.68 1.49 4.53
N ARG A 154 -4.21 2.50 3.79
CA ARG A 154 -5.05 3.64 3.38
C ARG A 154 -6.25 3.18 2.57
N PHE A 155 -6.09 2.20 1.68
CA PHE A 155 -7.21 1.61 0.96
C PHE A 155 -8.22 0.99 1.94
N TRP A 156 -7.79 0.12 2.85
CA TRP A 156 -8.66 -0.60 3.78
C TRP A 156 -9.47 0.35 4.68
N ILE A 157 -8.81 1.36 5.25
CA ILE A 157 -9.45 2.37 6.12
C ILE A 157 -10.48 3.19 5.33
N ASN A 158 -10.11 3.68 4.14
CA ASN A 158 -11.02 4.51 3.34
C ASN A 158 -12.17 3.71 2.73
N ALA A 159 -11.95 2.42 2.43
CA ALA A 159 -12.97 1.53 1.89
C ALA A 159 -14.07 1.19 2.92
N ALA A 160 -13.76 1.23 4.22
CA ALA A 160 -14.74 0.99 5.28
C ALA A 160 -15.85 2.07 5.37
N GLY A 161 -15.66 3.24 4.75
CA GLY A 161 -16.66 4.31 4.71
C GLY A 161 -17.80 4.05 3.71
N LYS A 162 -18.99 4.64 3.92
CA LYS A 162 -20.13 4.60 3.00
C LYS A 162 -19.93 5.47 1.73
N ARG A 163 -18.70 5.60 1.23
CA ARG A 163 -18.33 6.53 0.15
C ARG A 163 -17.67 5.78 -0.99
N TRP A 164 -17.88 6.28 -2.20
CA TRP A 164 -17.19 5.84 -3.41
C TRP A 164 -15.67 5.94 -3.24
N LEU A 165 -14.97 4.84 -3.49
CA LEU A 165 -13.52 4.78 -3.45
C LEU A 165 -12.98 4.48 -4.85
N SER A 166 -12.07 5.33 -5.33
CA SER A 166 -11.25 5.05 -6.50
C SER A 166 -9.80 4.94 -6.05
N ALA A 167 -9.12 3.86 -6.42
CA ALA A 167 -7.76 3.57 -5.99
C ALA A 167 -6.85 3.30 -7.18
N SER A 168 -5.91 4.22 -7.42
CA SER A 168 -4.81 4.07 -8.37
C SER A 168 -3.52 3.80 -7.59
N ALA A 169 -2.69 2.90 -8.11
CA ALA A 169 -1.44 2.48 -7.46
C ALA A 169 -0.52 1.73 -8.43
N PRO A 170 0.75 1.48 -8.07
CA PRO A 170 1.69 0.72 -8.90
C PRO A 170 1.28 -0.75 -9.05
N THR A 171 1.52 -1.35 -10.21
CA THR A 171 1.12 -2.73 -10.58
C THR A 171 1.71 -3.81 -9.64
N ALA A 172 2.81 -3.50 -8.95
CA ALA A 172 3.51 -4.42 -8.04
C ALA A 172 3.04 -4.37 -6.56
N SER A 173 2.01 -3.58 -6.24
CA SER A 173 1.55 -3.37 -4.84
C SER A 173 0.52 -4.39 -4.34
N GLY A 174 0.20 -5.42 -5.14
CA GLY A 174 -0.74 -6.48 -4.73
C GLY A 174 -2.20 -6.00 -4.62
N LYS A 175 -2.59 -4.97 -5.36
CA LYS A 175 -3.92 -4.35 -5.22
C LYS A 175 -5.07 -5.30 -5.43
N THR A 176 -5.03 -6.11 -6.49
CA THR A 176 -6.12 -7.04 -6.81
C THR A 176 -6.36 -7.96 -5.63
N PHE A 177 -5.30 -8.55 -5.07
CA PHE A 177 -5.38 -9.40 -3.89
C PHE A 177 -5.99 -8.67 -2.68
N LEU A 178 -5.49 -7.46 -2.36
CA LEU A 178 -6.02 -6.66 -1.25
C LEU A 178 -7.52 -6.37 -1.42
N VAL A 179 -7.92 -6.00 -2.63
CA VAL A 179 -9.28 -5.63 -2.98
C VAL A 179 -10.22 -6.85 -2.87
N LEU A 180 -9.77 -8.03 -3.31
CA LEU A 180 -10.54 -9.27 -3.15
C LEU A 180 -10.65 -9.68 -1.67
N GLN A 181 -9.56 -9.59 -0.90
CA GLN A 181 -9.60 -9.85 0.54
C GLN A 181 -10.55 -8.91 1.27
N TRP A 182 -10.49 -7.61 0.97
CA TRP A 182 -11.41 -6.63 1.55
C TRP A 182 -12.86 -6.94 1.19
N LEU A 183 -13.13 -7.33 -0.05
CA LEU A 183 -14.48 -7.70 -0.48
C LEU A 183 -15.01 -8.90 0.31
N ILE A 184 -14.19 -9.94 0.45
CA ILE A 184 -14.53 -11.13 1.24
C ILE A 184 -14.78 -10.74 2.69
N ASP A 185 -13.92 -9.89 3.27
CA ASP A 185 -14.07 -9.43 4.65
C ASP A 185 -15.41 -8.73 4.89
N GLN A 186 -15.77 -7.79 4.01
CA GLN A 186 -17.07 -7.10 4.06
C GLN A 186 -18.26 -8.05 3.82
N MET A 187 -18.07 -9.06 2.97
CA MET A 187 -19.06 -10.09 2.68
C MET A 187 -19.16 -11.15 3.77
N ILE A 188 -18.26 -11.21 4.76
CA ILE A 188 -18.35 -12.14 5.92
C ILE A 188 -18.76 -11.37 7.17
N ALA A 189 -18.06 -10.28 7.50
CA ALA A 189 -18.31 -9.48 8.69
C ALA A 189 -19.48 -8.50 8.54
N GLY A 190 -19.83 -8.12 7.30
CA GLY A 190 -20.88 -7.13 7.03
C GLY A 190 -22.25 -7.70 6.69
N GLU A 191 -23.20 -6.78 6.47
CA GLU A 191 -24.55 -7.07 5.96
C GLU A 191 -24.62 -7.19 4.43
N ILE A 192 -23.48 -7.13 3.74
CA ILE A 192 -23.46 -7.18 2.28
C ILE A 192 -23.78 -8.62 1.86
N ARG A 193 -24.93 -8.78 1.20
CA ARG A 193 -25.37 -10.08 0.67
C ARG A 193 -25.09 -10.25 -0.81
N VAL A 194 -24.91 -9.14 -1.53
CA VAL A 194 -24.62 -9.14 -2.96
C VAL A 194 -23.50 -8.15 -3.24
N ALA A 195 -22.46 -8.59 -3.93
CA ALA A 195 -21.40 -7.74 -4.43
C ALA A 195 -21.17 -8.00 -5.93
N VAL A 196 -20.80 -6.94 -6.67
CA VAL A 196 -20.49 -7.04 -8.09
C VAL A 196 -19.07 -6.54 -8.33
N TYR A 197 -18.22 -7.42 -8.84
CA TYR A 197 -16.87 -7.12 -9.30
C TYR A 197 -16.88 -6.93 -10.81
N LEU A 198 -16.46 -5.75 -11.29
CA LEU A 198 -16.37 -5.46 -12.71
C LEU A 198 -14.93 -5.64 -13.19
N ALA A 199 -14.72 -6.69 -13.99
CA ALA A 199 -13.47 -6.96 -14.68
C ALA A 199 -13.47 -6.31 -16.08
N PRO A 200 -12.32 -5.76 -16.53
CA PRO A 200 -12.18 -5.10 -17.82
C PRO A 200 -12.24 -6.06 -19.01
N THR A 201 -11.84 -7.33 -18.81
CA THR A 201 -11.78 -8.34 -19.88
C THR A 201 -12.37 -9.66 -19.42
N ARG A 202 -12.81 -10.49 -20.39
CA ARG A 202 -13.35 -11.83 -20.11
C ARG A 202 -12.32 -12.78 -19.50
N ALA A 203 -11.04 -12.66 -19.86
CA ALA A 203 -9.97 -13.46 -19.27
C ALA A 203 -9.82 -13.14 -17.77
N LEU A 204 -9.86 -11.85 -17.40
CA LEU A 204 -9.76 -11.45 -16.00
C LEU A 204 -10.99 -11.87 -15.18
N VAL A 205 -12.17 -11.99 -15.79
CA VAL A 205 -13.34 -12.56 -15.10
C VAL A 205 -13.05 -13.97 -14.58
N SER A 206 -12.53 -14.86 -15.43
CA SER A 206 -12.23 -16.24 -15.05
C SER A 206 -11.09 -16.33 -14.02
N GLU A 207 -10.08 -15.47 -14.15
CA GLU A 207 -8.96 -15.39 -13.21
C GLU A 207 -9.45 -14.94 -11.82
N ILE A 208 -10.23 -13.85 -11.75
CA ILE A 208 -10.76 -13.31 -10.51
C ILE A 208 -11.76 -14.28 -9.87
N GLU A 209 -12.60 -14.95 -10.66
CA GLU A 209 -13.51 -15.98 -10.15
C GLU A 209 -12.75 -17.12 -9.49
N THR A 210 -11.69 -17.62 -10.14
CA THR A 210 -10.83 -18.69 -9.60
C THR A 210 -10.13 -18.22 -8.32
N ASN A 211 -9.57 -17.01 -8.33
CA ASN A 211 -8.90 -16.43 -7.17
C ASN A 211 -9.86 -16.25 -5.99
N LEU A 212 -11.07 -15.73 -6.22
CA LEU A 212 -12.09 -15.59 -5.18
C LEU A 212 -12.49 -16.95 -4.58
N LYS A 213 -12.75 -17.95 -5.42
CA LYS A 213 -13.06 -19.31 -4.96
C LYS A 213 -11.93 -19.90 -4.12
N GLY A 214 -10.68 -19.69 -4.53
CA GLY A 214 -9.50 -20.10 -3.76
C GLY A 214 -9.39 -19.39 -2.41
N LEU A 215 -9.66 -18.08 -2.36
CA LEU A 215 -9.56 -17.27 -1.14
C LEU A 215 -10.71 -17.53 -0.15
N ILE A 216 -11.91 -17.83 -0.63
CA ILE A 216 -13.09 -18.15 0.20
C ILE A 216 -12.99 -19.57 0.75
N GLY A 217 -12.35 -20.49 0.01
CA GLY A 217 -12.24 -21.89 0.38
C GLY A 217 -13.62 -22.57 0.45
N SER A 218 -13.83 -23.45 1.42
CA SER A 218 -15.07 -24.20 1.66
C SER A 218 -16.11 -23.46 2.52
N ALA A 219 -15.99 -22.13 2.67
CA ALA A 219 -16.99 -21.35 3.38
C ALA A 219 -18.32 -21.31 2.59
N GLU A 220 -19.27 -22.18 2.95
CA GLU A 220 -20.59 -22.36 2.31
C GLU A 220 -21.48 -21.11 2.27
N LEU A 221 -21.04 -20.01 2.88
CA LEU A 221 -21.81 -18.77 3.04
C LEU A 221 -21.73 -17.84 1.82
N ILE A 222 -20.72 -17.98 0.95
CA ILE A 222 -20.49 -17.09 -0.19
C ILE A 222 -20.36 -17.87 -1.50
N GLU A 223 -21.31 -17.68 -2.41
CA GLU A 223 -21.21 -18.17 -3.79
C GLU A 223 -20.51 -17.14 -4.70
N VAL A 224 -19.65 -17.62 -5.59
CA VAL A 224 -19.07 -16.79 -6.66
C VAL A 224 -19.66 -17.23 -8.00
N SER A 225 -20.14 -16.28 -8.81
CA SER A 225 -20.69 -16.56 -10.14
C SER A 225 -20.26 -15.53 -11.17
N SER A 226 -19.85 -16.00 -12.35
CA SER A 226 -19.60 -15.16 -13.53
C SER A 226 -20.72 -15.19 -14.57
N LEU A 227 -21.83 -15.87 -14.26
CA LEU A 227 -23.02 -15.94 -15.10
C LEU A 227 -24.08 -14.94 -14.61
N PRO A 228 -24.73 -14.18 -15.51
CA PRO A 228 -25.77 -13.23 -15.15
C PRO A 228 -27.10 -13.94 -14.84
N LEU A 229 -27.13 -14.71 -13.74
CA LEU A 229 -28.29 -15.50 -13.33
C LEU A 229 -29.14 -14.70 -12.31
N PRO A 230 -30.36 -14.26 -12.67
CA PRO A 230 -31.23 -13.49 -11.78
C PRO A 230 -31.63 -14.25 -10.52
N GLY A 231 -31.73 -15.57 -10.61
CA GLY A 231 -32.11 -16.43 -9.48
C GLY A 231 -31.14 -16.32 -8.30
N LYS A 232 -29.83 -16.30 -8.56
CA LYS A 232 -28.80 -16.15 -7.51
C LYS A 232 -28.87 -14.78 -6.84
N TYR A 233 -29.08 -13.72 -7.62
CA TYR A 233 -29.27 -12.36 -7.09
C TYR A 233 -30.49 -12.28 -6.16
N LYS A 234 -31.64 -12.80 -6.61
CA LYS A 234 -32.89 -12.77 -5.82
C LYS A 234 -32.78 -13.63 -4.56
N ALA A 235 -32.19 -14.83 -4.65
CA ALA A 235 -31.99 -15.70 -3.49
C ALA A 235 -31.09 -15.07 -2.43
N ALA A 236 -29.97 -14.46 -2.82
CA ALA A 236 -29.09 -13.75 -1.91
C ALA A 236 -29.79 -12.55 -1.23
N ARG A 237 -30.60 -11.80 -1.99
CA ARG A 237 -31.43 -10.70 -1.45
C ARG A 237 -32.53 -11.17 -0.49
N ALA A 238 -33.13 -12.33 -0.75
CA ALA A 238 -34.23 -12.89 0.02
C ALA A 238 -33.79 -13.58 1.33
N GLY A 239 -32.49 -13.61 1.65
CA GLY A 239 -32.02 -14.22 2.89
C GLY A 239 -31.06 -15.38 2.70
N GLY A 240 -30.88 -15.88 1.47
CA GLY A 240 -30.04 -17.03 1.14
C GLY A 240 -28.54 -16.74 1.20
N ALA A 241 -27.75 -17.65 0.60
CA ALA A 241 -26.30 -17.54 0.52
C ALA A 241 -25.88 -16.20 -0.11
N ARG A 242 -24.82 -15.59 0.44
CA ARG A 242 -24.28 -14.33 -0.08
C ARG A 242 -23.65 -14.60 -1.44
N VAL A 243 -23.67 -13.63 -2.35
CA VAL A 243 -23.16 -13.83 -3.72
C VAL A 243 -22.21 -12.73 -4.17
N ILE A 244 -21.09 -13.14 -4.76
CA ILE A 244 -20.16 -12.28 -5.50
C ILE A 244 -20.32 -12.56 -6.98
N LEU A 245 -20.73 -11.53 -7.72
CA LEU A 245 -20.93 -11.59 -9.16
C LEU A 245 -19.73 -10.96 -9.86
N VAL A 246 -19.01 -11.74 -10.69
CA VAL A 246 -17.82 -11.26 -11.41
C VAL A 246 -18.17 -11.11 -12.89
N PHE A 247 -18.28 -9.87 -13.36
CA PHE A 247 -18.77 -9.58 -14.71
C PHE A 247 -17.87 -8.62 -15.48
N THR A 248 -18.01 -8.65 -16.80
CA THR A 248 -17.68 -7.50 -17.64
C THR A 248 -18.82 -6.48 -17.61
N GLN A 249 -18.57 -5.27 -18.10
CA GLN A 249 -19.60 -4.24 -18.22
C GLN A 249 -20.82 -4.71 -19.03
N GLU A 250 -20.59 -5.42 -20.14
CA GLU A 250 -21.64 -5.99 -21.00
C GLU A 250 -22.52 -7.01 -20.25
N ARG A 251 -21.91 -7.92 -19.48
CA ARG A 251 -22.63 -8.94 -18.72
C ARG A 251 -23.45 -8.35 -17.59
N LEU A 252 -22.95 -7.29 -16.96
CA LEU A 252 -23.73 -6.55 -15.96
C LEU A 252 -24.96 -5.89 -16.59
N HIS A 253 -24.82 -5.31 -17.78
CA HIS A 253 -25.94 -4.72 -18.51
C HIS A 253 -27.03 -5.75 -18.83
N LEU A 254 -26.66 -6.98 -19.22
CA LEU A 254 -27.61 -8.07 -19.42
C LEU A 254 -28.37 -8.40 -18.13
N LEU A 255 -27.67 -8.51 -17.00
CA LEU A 255 -28.32 -8.77 -15.71
C LEU A 255 -29.27 -7.63 -15.31
N ALA A 256 -28.88 -6.38 -15.57
CA ALA A 256 -29.71 -5.20 -15.31
C ALA A 256 -31.00 -5.21 -16.11
N ASN A 257 -30.92 -5.53 -17.40
CA ASN A 257 -32.11 -5.61 -18.25
C ASN A 257 -33.09 -6.70 -17.79
N VAL A 258 -32.58 -7.81 -17.24
CA VAL A 258 -33.43 -8.91 -16.75
C VAL A 258 -34.01 -8.63 -15.36
N LEU A 259 -33.30 -7.91 -14.50
CA LEU A 259 -33.76 -7.57 -13.15
C LEU A 259 -34.59 -6.28 -13.10
N GLY A 260 -34.49 -5.40 -14.09
CA GLY A 260 -35.19 -4.12 -14.14
C GLY A 260 -34.94 -3.28 -12.87
N ASP A 261 -36.01 -2.69 -12.32
CA ASP A 261 -35.98 -1.83 -11.13
C ASP A 261 -35.56 -2.55 -9.83
N VAL A 262 -35.48 -3.88 -9.84
CA VAL A 262 -35.03 -4.68 -8.68
C VAL A 262 -33.52 -4.53 -8.48
N LEU A 263 -32.79 -4.15 -9.53
CA LEU A 263 -31.35 -3.97 -9.47
C LEU A 263 -30.99 -2.57 -8.97
N SER A 264 -30.79 -2.43 -7.66
CA SER A 264 -30.12 -1.24 -7.11
C SER A 264 -28.60 -1.39 -7.25
N ILE A 265 -28.04 -0.88 -8.35
CA ILE A 265 -26.60 -0.75 -8.56
C ILE A 265 -26.34 0.70 -8.95
N ASP A 266 -25.65 1.43 -8.08
CA ASP A 266 -25.12 2.74 -8.43
C ASP A 266 -23.84 2.53 -9.25
N LEU A 267 -23.79 3.07 -10.46
CA LEU A 267 -22.68 2.94 -11.41
C LEU A 267 -22.23 4.35 -11.79
N ARG A 268 -21.04 4.77 -11.34
CA ARG A 268 -20.41 6.01 -11.84
C ARG A 268 -19.05 5.75 -12.45
N THR A 269 -18.99 5.81 -13.79
CA THR A 269 -17.77 5.74 -14.58
C THR A 269 -17.10 7.12 -14.69
N LYS A 270 -15.83 7.23 -14.28
CA LYS A 270 -14.92 8.28 -14.75
C LYS A 270 -13.52 7.71 -15.01
N GLY A 271 -13.16 7.66 -16.30
CA GLY A 271 -11.82 7.99 -16.80
C GLY A 271 -10.68 6.98 -16.70
N SER A 272 -10.18 6.61 -17.89
CA SER A 272 -8.85 6.13 -18.31
C SER A 272 -8.25 4.85 -17.71
N PHE A 273 -7.63 4.09 -18.63
CA PHE A 273 -6.94 2.81 -18.47
C PHE A 273 -6.15 2.71 -17.15
N GLY A 274 -6.55 1.73 -16.32
CA GLY A 274 -5.84 1.37 -15.08
C GLY A 274 -6.70 1.36 -13.80
N SER A 275 -7.98 1.76 -13.87
CA SER A 275 -8.89 1.82 -12.72
C SER A 275 -9.67 0.51 -12.53
N PHE A 276 -9.55 -0.12 -11.35
CA PHE A 276 -10.42 -1.23 -10.94
C PHE A 276 -11.76 -0.68 -10.45
N PHE A 277 -12.86 -1.25 -10.92
CA PHE A 277 -14.20 -0.76 -10.67
C PHE A 277 -14.94 -1.67 -9.68
N PHE A 278 -15.34 -1.11 -8.54
CA PHE A 278 -16.09 -1.80 -7.51
C PHE A 278 -17.53 -1.29 -7.47
N VAL A 279 -18.49 -2.21 -7.47
CA VAL A 279 -19.86 -1.87 -7.05
C VAL A 279 -20.27 -2.74 -5.88
N LEU A 280 -20.37 -2.10 -4.72
CA LEU A 280 -21.06 -2.67 -3.58
C LEU A 280 -22.52 -2.23 -3.60
N THR A 281 -23.43 -3.18 -3.74
CA THR A 281 -24.84 -2.93 -3.52
C THR A 281 -25.09 -3.06 -2.01
N LYS A 282 -25.09 -1.93 -1.30
CA LYS A 282 -25.63 -1.85 0.07
C LYS A 282 -26.86 -0.96 0.04
N ARG A 283 -27.92 -1.40 0.73
CA ARG A 283 -29.19 -0.67 0.86
C ARG A 283 -28.92 0.77 1.29
N ALA A 284 -29.17 1.72 0.41
CA ALA A 284 -29.45 3.10 0.78
C ALA A 284 -30.97 3.21 0.75
N ASP A 285 -31.58 3.40 1.92
CA ASP A 285 -32.94 3.91 1.96
C ASP A 285 -32.94 5.28 1.27
N SER A 286 -33.92 5.44 0.39
CA SER A 286 -34.45 6.69 -0.17
C SER A 286 -33.51 7.67 -0.89
N GLU A 287 -33.85 7.85 -2.17
CA GLU A 287 -33.61 9.02 -3.03
C GLU A 287 -32.20 9.21 -3.62
N ILE A 288 -32.19 9.64 -4.89
CA ILE A 288 -31.04 10.05 -5.71
C ILE A 288 -30.35 8.84 -6.39
N CYS A 289 -30.48 8.55 -7.69
CA CYS A 289 -30.44 9.43 -8.85
C CYS A 289 -31.14 8.77 -10.06
N ARG A 290 -32.12 9.47 -10.64
CA ARG A 290 -32.61 9.24 -12.00
C ARG A 290 -31.55 9.66 -13.02
N ASN A 291 -31.34 8.80 -14.01
CA ASN A 291 -31.27 9.10 -15.45
C ASN A 291 -30.18 8.28 -16.14
N ILE A 292 -30.63 7.17 -16.72
CA ILE A 292 -29.99 6.53 -17.87
C ILE A 292 -30.80 6.98 -19.10
N HIS A 293 -30.08 7.60 -20.05
CA HIS A 293 -30.42 7.93 -21.45
C HIS A 293 -31.24 9.21 -21.75
N SER A 294 -30.54 10.21 -22.29
CA SER A 294 -30.98 10.90 -23.52
C SER A 294 -29.78 11.47 -24.27
N LYS A 295 -29.63 11.01 -25.52
CA LYS A 295 -28.66 11.32 -26.58
C LYS A 295 -27.34 10.56 -26.57
#